data_AF-A0A7C3WUN6-F1
#
_entry.id   AF-A0A7C3WUN6-F1
#
_cell.length_a   1.000
_cell.length_b   1.000
_cell.length_c   1.000
_cell.angle_alpha   90.00
_cell.angle_beta   90.00
_cell.angle_gamma   90.00
#
_symmetry.space_group_name_H-M   'P 1'
#
loop_
_entity.id
_entity.type
_entity.pdbx_description
1 polymer ?
#
loop_
_entity_poly.entity_id
_entity_poly.type
_entity_poly.pdbx_seq_one_letter_code
_entity_poly.pdbx_strand_id
1 'polypeptide(L)'
;MKKRIFGFTLIEVTISIALMGIISLLSFLALQSSVKSSSLSYAQNEIDSDLRNTFNELSELVKQAYSEVSTNVTPPTAPAGAEAIQVQNNGKGLRFFIPVPVNTPAFLQSSQPIVVQYENEDRSSEGVPPNAILDDGEDTNGDRALTRRLVMVQENNRRVIGSANCISNVEFQLLPDRSDKENTPTLLYIYLEGTKRMGPGEGPLIRAELSGIVKLEN
;
A
#
# COMPACT_ATOMS: atom_id res chain seq x y z
N MET A 1 36.54 47.27 -49.34
CA MET A 1 36.20 46.91 -47.94
C MET A 1 37.01 45.69 -47.52
N LYS A 2 38.05 45.85 -46.67
CA LYS A 2 38.79 44.71 -46.10
C LYS A 2 38.05 44.21 -44.86
N LYS A 3 37.53 42.98 -44.90
CA LYS A 3 37.05 42.27 -43.70
C LYS A 3 38.26 42.03 -42.80
N ARG A 4 38.30 42.65 -41.62
CA ARG A 4 39.27 42.31 -40.57
C ARG A 4 38.83 40.96 -39.98
N ILE A 5 39.60 39.92 -40.24
CA ILE A 5 39.48 38.63 -39.55
C ILE A 5 40.20 38.82 -38.22
N PHE A 6 39.45 38.97 -37.13
CA PHE A 6 40.00 38.90 -35.78
C PHE A 6 40.28 37.43 -35.48
N GLY A 7 41.55 37.05 -35.41
CA GLY A 7 41.97 35.72 -34.95
C GLY A 7 41.86 35.66 -33.42
N PHE A 8 41.23 34.59 -32.91
CA PHE A 8 41.18 34.33 -31.47
C PHE A 8 42.59 34.16 -30.91
N THR A 9 42.85 34.80 -29.78
CA THR A 9 44.09 34.57 -29.03
C THR A 9 44.05 33.17 -28.37
N LEU A 10 45.20 32.51 -28.24
CA LEU A 10 45.31 31.18 -27.60
C LEU A 10 44.66 31.16 -26.20
N ILE A 11 44.73 32.28 -25.49
CA ILE A 11 44.13 32.45 -24.17
C ILE A 11 42.59 32.47 -24.22
N GLU A 12 41.97 33.11 -25.22
CA GLU A 12 40.51 33.10 -25.39
C GLU A 12 39.99 31.70 -25.75
N VAL A 13 40.72 30.94 -26.57
CA VAL A 13 40.38 29.54 -26.89
C VAL A 13 40.46 28.66 -25.65
N THR A 14 41.51 28.82 -24.84
CA THR A 14 41.70 28.03 -23.61
C THR A 14 40.63 28.36 -22.57
N ILE A 15 40.29 29.64 -22.39
CA ILE A 15 39.20 30.09 -21.51
C ILE A 15 37.85 29.53 -22.00
N SER A 16 37.58 29.55 -23.32
CA SER A 16 36.33 29.02 -23.88
C SER A 16 36.17 27.52 -23.63
N ILE A 17 37.24 26.73 -23.83
CA ILE A 17 37.23 25.29 -23.57
C ILE A 17 37.02 25.00 -22.08
N ALA A 18 37.69 25.75 -21.20
CA ALA A 18 37.53 25.61 -19.76
C ALA A 18 36.09 25.92 -19.31
N LEU A 19 35.50 27.00 -19.84
CA LEU A 19 34.10 27.35 -19.57
C LEU A 19 33.13 26.30 -20.10
N MET A 20 33.34 25.79 -21.31
CA MET A 20 32.51 24.69 -21.86
C MET A 20 32.60 23.43 -20.99
N GLY A 21 33.79 23.08 -20.49
CA GLY A 21 33.97 21.96 -19.57
C GLY A 21 33.18 22.12 -18.26
N ILE A 22 33.24 23.32 -17.65
CA ILE A 22 32.49 23.63 -16.43
C ILE A 22 30.98 23.59 -16.69
N ILE A 23 30.50 24.22 -17.77
CA ILE A 23 29.08 24.24 -18.14
C ILE A 23 28.58 22.81 -18.39
N SER A 24 29.34 21.99 -19.13
CA SER A 24 28.98 20.60 -19.41
C SER A 24 28.87 19.77 -18.13
N LEU A 25 29.78 19.96 -17.16
CA LEU A 25 29.73 19.27 -15.87
C LEU A 25 28.50 19.71 -15.06
N LEU A 26 28.21 21.01 -15.01
CA LEU A 26 27.02 21.54 -14.33
C LEU A 26 25.72 21.05 -14.97
N SER A 27 25.64 21.02 -16.31
CA SER A 27 24.49 20.47 -17.03
C SER A 27 24.31 18.98 -16.74
N PHE A 28 25.39 18.20 -16.68
CA PHE A 28 25.32 16.79 -16.33
C PHE A 28 24.81 16.56 -14.89
N LEU A 29 25.33 17.32 -13.92
CA LEU A 29 24.87 17.24 -12.53
C LEU A 29 23.39 17.63 -12.39
N ALA A 30 22.95 18.68 -13.11
CA ALA A 30 21.56 19.10 -13.14
C ALA A 30 20.64 18.01 -13.73
N LEU A 31 21.04 17.37 -14.83
CA LEU A 31 20.30 16.27 -15.43
C LEU A 31 20.21 15.06 -14.49
N GLN A 32 21.33 14.68 -13.86
CA GLN A 32 21.34 13.58 -12.91
C GLN A 32 20.43 13.84 -11.70
N SER A 33 20.43 15.07 -11.18
CA SER A 33 19.53 15.49 -10.11
C SER A 33 18.07 15.41 -10.53
N SER A 34 17.75 15.89 -11.75
CA SER A 34 16.38 15.88 -12.29
C SER A 34 15.85 14.46 -12.48
N VAL A 35 16.66 13.53 -13.02
CA VAL A 35 16.26 12.12 -13.18
C VAL A 35 16.02 11.45 -11.83
N LYS A 36 16.90 11.66 -10.84
CA LYS A 36 16.72 11.12 -9.49
C LYS A 36 15.43 11.66 -8.85
N SER A 37 15.19 12.96 -8.96
CA SER A 37 13.96 13.58 -8.43
C SER A 37 12.72 13.04 -9.14
N SER A 38 12.75 12.85 -10.46
CA SER A 38 11.63 12.28 -11.20
C SER A 38 11.35 10.83 -10.79
N SER A 39 12.39 10.01 -10.65
CA SER A 39 12.25 8.62 -10.18
C SER A 39 11.71 8.54 -8.75
N LEU A 40 12.13 9.46 -7.86
CA LEU A 40 11.63 9.57 -6.50
C LEU A 40 10.14 9.89 -6.51
N SER A 41 9.75 10.96 -7.21
CA SER A 41 8.34 11.36 -7.32
C SER A 41 7.47 10.28 -7.94
N TYR A 42 7.97 9.56 -8.94
CA TYR A 42 7.25 8.44 -9.54
C TYR A 42 7.00 7.32 -8.53
N ALA A 43 8.06 6.83 -7.86
CA ALA A 43 7.92 5.76 -6.88
C ALA A 43 7.03 6.16 -5.69
N GLN A 44 7.14 7.41 -5.21
CA GLN A 44 6.28 7.94 -4.14
C GLN A 44 4.81 7.96 -4.56
N ASN A 45 4.52 8.52 -5.74
CA ASN A 45 3.15 8.60 -6.27
C ASN A 45 2.52 7.23 -6.46
N GLU A 46 3.31 6.25 -6.89
CA GLU A 46 2.83 4.88 -7.08
C GLU A 46 2.49 4.22 -5.75
N ILE A 47 3.39 4.28 -4.75
CA ILE A 47 3.08 3.76 -3.40
C ILE A 47 1.85 4.46 -2.83
N ASP A 48 1.79 5.80 -2.89
CA ASP A 48 0.66 6.56 -2.35
C ASP A 48 -0.66 6.20 -3.04
N SER A 49 -0.64 6.02 -4.36
CA SER A 49 -1.80 5.55 -5.13
C SER A 49 -2.22 4.14 -4.70
N ASP A 50 -1.27 3.23 -4.60
CA ASP A 50 -1.50 1.83 -4.23
C ASP A 50 -2.06 1.69 -2.81
N LEU A 51 -1.50 2.44 -1.85
CA LEU A 51 -1.99 2.49 -0.48
C LEU A 51 -3.41 3.06 -0.42
N ARG A 52 -3.68 4.16 -1.13
CA ARG A 52 -5.03 4.76 -1.17
C ARG A 52 -6.05 3.84 -1.80
N ASN A 53 -5.71 3.19 -2.92
CA ASN A 53 -6.60 2.25 -3.59
C ASN A 53 -6.93 1.06 -2.69
N THR A 54 -5.90 0.49 -2.06
CA THR A 54 -6.06 -0.63 -1.12
C THR A 54 -6.91 -0.21 0.08
N PHE A 55 -6.62 0.95 0.68
CA PHE A 55 -7.36 1.46 1.84
C PHE A 55 -8.82 1.72 1.51
N ASN A 56 -9.12 2.38 0.39
CA ASN A 56 -10.49 2.70 -0.02
C ASN A 56 -11.30 1.43 -0.28
N GLU A 57 -10.75 0.50 -1.05
CA GLU A 57 -11.43 -0.76 -1.35
C GLU A 57 -11.65 -1.58 -0.07
N LEU A 58 -10.64 -1.70 0.78
CA LEU A 58 -10.78 -2.37 2.06
C LEU A 58 -11.82 -1.71 2.95
N SER A 59 -11.83 -0.37 2.99
CA SER A 59 -12.79 0.40 3.77
C SER A 59 -14.22 0.17 3.31
N GLU A 60 -14.48 0.16 1.99
CA GLU A 60 -15.81 -0.12 1.43
C GLU A 60 -16.33 -1.52 1.79
N LEU A 61 -15.43 -2.49 1.85
CA LEU A 61 -15.75 -3.87 2.22
C LEU A 61 -16.07 -3.99 3.72
N VAL A 62 -15.17 -3.49 4.58
CA VAL A 62 -15.30 -3.65 6.04
C VAL A 62 -16.37 -2.75 6.64
N LYS A 63 -16.71 -1.64 5.99
CA LYS A 63 -17.80 -0.74 6.44
C LYS A 63 -19.14 -1.47 6.57
N GLN A 64 -19.37 -2.48 5.72
CA GLN A 64 -20.57 -3.31 5.73
C GLN A 64 -20.49 -4.50 6.69
N ALA A 65 -19.35 -4.72 7.36
CA ALA A 65 -19.19 -5.84 8.26
C ALA A 65 -20.11 -5.70 9.48
N TYR A 66 -20.66 -6.84 9.93
CA TYR A 66 -21.35 -6.89 11.22
C TYR A 66 -20.38 -6.59 12.37
N SER A 67 -20.84 -5.81 13.32
CA SER A 67 -20.17 -5.44 14.56
C SER A 67 -20.81 -6.14 15.76
N GLU A 68 -20.18 -6.01 16.93
CA GLU A 68 -20.76 -6.54 18.16
C GLU A 68 -22.15 -5.92 18.46
N VAL A 69 -22.43 -4.71 17.98
CA VAL A 69 -23.71 -4.03 18.20
C VAL A 69 -24.86 -4.72 17.47
N SER A 70 -24.64 -5.35 16.31
CA SER A 70 -25.70 -6.12 15.63
C SER A 70 -25.77 -7.58 16.05
N THR A 71 -24.66 -8.16 16.50
CA THR A 71 -24.62 -9.59 16.84
C THR A 71 -24.86 -9.88 18.32
N ASN A 72 -24.51 -8.95 19.22
CA ASN A 72 -24.55 -9.14 20.67
C ASN A 72 -25.73 -8.40 21.34
N VAL A 73 -26.88 -8.36 20.66
CA VAL A 73 -28.15 -7.80 21.18
C VAL A 73 -29.25 -8.85 21.15
N THR A 74 -30.31 -8.68 21.96
CA THR A 74 -31.41 -9.66 22.05
C THR A 74 -32.77 -9.03 21.68
N PRO A 75 -33.42 -9.46 20.59
CA PRO A 75 -32.92 -10.38 19.57
C PRO A 75 -31.80 -9.73 18.71
N PRO A 76 -30.86 -10.51 18.14
CA PRO A 76 -29.84 -9.97 17.24
C PRO A 76 -30.46 -9.28 16.02
N THR A 77 -29.88 -8.15 15.62
CA THR A 77 -30.24 -7.47 14.35
C THR A 77 -29.60 -8.17 13.16
N ALA A 78 -28.42 -8.79 13.37
CA ALA A 78 -27.76 -9.58 12.34
C ALA A 78 -28.51 -10.91 12.07
N PRO A 79 -28.51 -11.41 10.82
CA PRO A 79 -29.06 -12.73 10.50
C PRO A 79 -28.38 -13.86 11.29
N ALA A 80 -29.10 -14.96 11.50
CA ALA A 80 -28.56 -16.14 12.18
C ALA A 80 -27.25 -16.63 11.54
N GLY A 81 -26.25 -16.92 12.37
CA GLY A 81 -24.93 -17.38 11.94
C GLY A 81 -23.96 -16.26 11.53
N ALA A 82 -24.37 -14.99 11.56
CA ALA A 82 -23.44 -13.87 11.46
C ALA A 82 -22.61 -13.72 12.75
N GLU A 83 -21.32 -13.45 12.59
CA GLU A 83 -20.42 -13.08 13.68
C GLU A 83 -19.90 -11.66 13.45
N ALA A 84 -19.58 -10.95 14.54
CA ALA A 84 -18.90 -9.67 14.46
C ALA A 84 -17.54 -9.82 13.78
N ILE A 85 -17.08 -8.76 13.12
CA ILE A 85 -15.74 -8.68 12.55
C ILE A 85 -14.68 -9.01 13.61
N GLN A 86 -13.68 -9.79 13.21
CA GLN A 86 -12.58 -10.23 14.06
C GLN A 86 -11.26 -9.87 13.41
N VAL A 87 -10.34 -9.36 14.21
CA VAL A 87 -8.93 -9.22 13.83
C VAL A 87 -8.24 -10.57 14.03
N GLN A 88 -7.49 -11.01 13.02
CA GLN A 88 -6.79 -12.29 13.00
C GLN A 88 -5.28 -12.09 12.85
N ASN A 89 -4.52 -13.17 13.04
CA ASN A 89 -3.08 -13.24 12.77
C ASN A 89 -2.30 -12.08 13.42
N ASN A 90 -2.57 -11.79 14.70
CA ASN A 90 -1.91 -10.71 15.46
C ASN A 90 -2.00 -9.33 14.77
N GLY A 91 -3.18 -8.97 14.26
CA GLY A 91 -3.38 -7.67 13.59
C GLY A 91 -3.10 -7.69 12.10
N LYS A 92 -2.75 -8.83 11.50
CA LYS A 92 -2.38 -8.93 10.07
C LYS A 92 -3.49 -9.50 9.17
N GLY A 93 -4.67 -9.78 9.72
CA GLY A 93 -5.80 -10.25 8.95
C GLY A 93 -7.13 -9.86 9.57
N LEU A 94 -8.20 -10.06 8.80
CA LEU A 94 -9.58 -9.85 9.23
C LEU A 94 -10.43 -11.05 8.84
N ARG A 95 -11.45 -11.35 9.65
CA ARG A 95 -12.55 -12.23 9.27
C ARG A 95 -13.86 -11.53 9.59
N PHE A 96 -14.77 -11.47 8.62
CA PHE A 96 -16.06 -10.81 8.82
C PHE A 96 -17.14 -11.35 7.88
N PHE A 97 -18.35 -10.87 8.12
CA PHE A 97 -19.57 -11.21 7.39
C PHE A 97 -20.29 -9.93 6.99
N ILE A 98 -20.94 -9.93 5.83
CA ILE A 98 -21.71 -8.79 5.32
C ILE A 98 -23.17 -9.19 5.01
N PRO A 99 -24.12 -8.25 5.06
CA PRO A 99 -25.49 -8.50 4.63
C PRO A 99 -25.56 -8.77 3.11
N VAL A 100 -26.27 -9.82 2.73
CA VAL A 100 -26.56 -10.19 1.34
C VAL A 100 -28.08 -10.18 1.13
N PRO A 101 -28.60 -9.41 0.15
CA PRO A 101 -30.03 -9.40 -0.14
C PRO A 101 -30.49 -10.75 -0.69
N VAL A 102 -31.64 -11.22 -0.20
CA VAL A 102 -32.26 -12.48 -0.64
C VAL A 102 -33.74 -12.31 -0.94
N ASN A 103 -34.22 -13.05 -1.93
CA ASN A 103 -35.63 -13.11 -2.31
C ASN A 103 -36.40 -14.12 -1.44
N THR A 104 -36.25 -14.02 -0.12
CA THR A 104 -37.00 -14.81 0.88
C THR A 104 -37.65 -13.86 1.89
N PRO A 105 -38.61 -14.31 2.73
CA PRO A 105 -39.23 -13.45 3.74
C PRO A 105 -38.26 -12.80 4.73
N ALA A 106 -37.02 -13.32 4.85
CA ALA A 106 -35.99 -12.73 5.68
C ALA A 106 -35.36 -11.46 5.08
N PHE A 107 -35.51 -11.22 3.77
CA PHE A 107 -34.94 -10.13 2.95
C PHE A 107 -33.40 -9.99 2.95
N LEU A 108 -32.71 -10.38 4.03
CA LEU A 108 -31.26 -10.39 4.19
C LEU A 108 -30.80 -11.74 4.73
N GLN A 109 -29.64 -12.19 4.28
CA GLN A 109 -28.87 -13.28 4.88
C GLN A 109 -27.43 -12.83 5.12
N SER A 110 -26.72 -13.53 6.00
CA SER A 110 -25.28 -13.32 6.15
C SER A 110 -24.53 -13.90 4.95
N SER A 111 -23.46 -13.25 4.51
CA SER A 111 -22.53 -13.82 3.54
C SER A 111 -21.84 -15.09 4.09
N GLN A 112 -21.09 -15.81 3.25
CA GLN A 112 -20.03 -16.66 3.77
C GLN A 112 -18.93 -15.82 4.42
N PRO A 113 -18.09 -16.41 5.31
CA PRO A 113 -16.99 -15.69 5.92
C PRO A 113 -16.06 -15.10 4.86
N ILE A 114 -15.82 -13.80 4.95
CA ILE A 114 -14.82 -13.08 4.16
C ILE A 114 -13.57 -12.99 5.02
N VAL A 115 -12.44 -13.43 4.47
CA VAL A 115 -11.14 -13.38 5.15
C VAL A 115 -10.21 -12.46 4.37
N VAL A 116 -9.65 -11.46 5.04
CA VAL A 116 -8.57 -10.62 4.50
C VAL A 116 -7.26 -11.11 5.08
N GLN A 117 -6.31 -11.43 4.21
CA GLN A 117 -5.01 -11.97 4.57
C GLN A 117 -3.90 -11.06 4.04
N TYR A 118 -2.86 -10.91 4.86
CA TYR A 118 -1.62 -10.28 4.45
C TYR A 118 -0.64 -11.32 3.92
N GLU A 119 -0.23 -11.13 2.67
CA GLU A 119 0.80 -11.93 2.02
C GLU A 119 2.07 -11.11 1.87
N ASN A 120 3.15 -11.61 2.47
CA ASN A 120 4.46 -10.98 2.39
C ASN A 120 5.58 -12.03 2.31
N GLU A 121 6.35 -11.95 1.22
CA GLU A 121 7.55 -12.71 0.94
C GLU A 121 8.83 -11.97 1.36
N ASP A 122 8.78 -10.64 1.48
CA ASP A 122 9.90 -9.73 1.84
C ASP A 122 10.12 -9.81 3.35
N ARG A 123 10.93 -10.78 3.76
CA ARG A 123 11.14 -11.16 5.16
C ARG A 123 12.60 -10.96 5.50
N SER A 124 12.87 -10.50 6.72
CA SER A 124 14.25 -10.43 7.19
C SER A 124 14.88 -11.82 7.15
N SER A 125 15.94 -11.98 6.36
CA SER A 125 16.78 -13.18 6.29
C SER A 125 18.19 -12.87 6.83
N GLU A 126 19.10 -13.84 6.87
CA GLU A 126 20.42 -13.76 7.53
C GLU A 126 21.22 -12.47 7.27
N GLY A 127 20.99 -11.44 8.08
CA GLY A 127 21.65 -10.13 7.94
C GLY A 127 21.07 -9.21 6.87
N VAL A 128 20.03 -9.63 6.13
CA VAL A 128 19.36 -8.82 5.11
C VAL A 128 17.98 -8.41 5.64
N PRO A 129 17.76 -7.12 5.97
CA PRO A 129 16.43 -6.64 6.31
C PRO A 129 15.52 -6.60 5.07
N PRO A 130 14.19 -6.56 5.24
CA PRO A 130 13.26 -6.41 4.13
C PRO A 130 13.62 -5.22 3.26
N ASN A 131 13.69 -5.44 1.96
CA ASN A 131 14.39 -4.55 1.04
C ASN A 131 13.62 -4.28 -0.26
N ALA A 132 12.39 -4.79 -0.40
CA ALA A 132 11.55 -4.65 -1.60
C ALA A 132 12.14 -5.26 -2.89
N ILE A 133 13.04 -6.23 -2.77
CA ILE A 133 13.54 -7.09 -3.84
C ILE A 133 13.24 -8.53 -3.43
N LEU A 134 13.01 -9.40 -4.42
CA LEU A 134 12.90 -10.83 -4.17
C LEU A 134 14.29 -11.41 -3.91
N ASP A 135 14.60 -11.71 -2.65
CA ASP A 135 15.86 -12.32 -2.25
C ASP A 135 15.80 -13.86 -2.37
N ASP A 136 16.97 -14.50 -2.39
CA ASP A 136 17.07 -15.96 -2.49
C ASP A 136 16.34 -16.64 -1.31
N GLY A 137 15.37 -17.48 -1.63
CA GLY A 137 14.56 -18.21 -0.65
C GLY A 137 13.28 -17.51 -0.19
N GLU A 138 13.01 -16.29 -0.67
CA GLU A 138 11.74 -15.58 -0.37
C GLU A 138 10.59 -15.99 -1.29
N ASP A 139 10.87 -16.52 -2.47
CA ASP A 139 9.85 -16.92 -3.46
C ASP A 139 9.10 -18.19 -3.00
N THR A 140 8.08 -17.98 -2.18
CA THR A 140 7.30 -19.08 -1.60
C THR A 140 6.28 -19.66 -2.58
N ASN A 141 5.95 -18.92 -3.64
CA ASN A 141 4.90 -19.28 -4.59
C ASN A 141 5.44 -19.70 -5.97
N GLY A 142 6.71 -19.42 -6.28
CA GLY A 142 7.42 -19.84 -7.48
C GLY A 142 7.18 -18.95 -8.71
N ASP A 143 6.59 -17.77 -8.56
CA ASP A 143 6.25 -16.86 -9.66
C ASP A 143 7.40 -15.90 -10.05
N ARG A 144 8.53 -15.95 -9.32
CA ARG A 144 9.71 -15.09 -9.51
C ARG A 144 9.42 -13.60 -9.33
N ALA A 145 8.37 -13.26 -8.59
CA ALA A 145 8.04 -11.89 -8.22
C ALA A 145 7.82 -11.78 -6.71
N LEU A 146 8.26 -10.66 -6.12
CA LEU A 146 8.06 -10.42 -4.70
C LEU A 146 6.59 -10.13 -4.38
N THR A 147 5.95 -11.00 -3.60
CA THR A 147 4.55 -10.81 -3.17
C THR A 147 4.46 -10.02 -1.87
N ARG A 148 3.72 -8.90 -1.92
CA ARG A 148 3.53 -7.96 -0.81
C ARG A 148 2.19 -7.24 -0.91
N ARG A 149 1.13 -7.88 -0.44
CA ARG A 149 -0.24 -7.45 -0.75
C ARG A 149 -1.27 -7.92 0.29
N LEU A 150 -2.47 -7.34 0.19
CA LEU A 150 -3.65 -7.86 0.85
C LEU A 150 -4.49 -8.67 -0.14
N VAL A 151 -4.97 -9.82 0.32
CA VAL A 151 -5.89 -10.66 -0.45
C VAL A 151 -7.16 -10.91 0.33
N MET A 152 -8.28 -10.86 -0.38
CA MET A 152 -9.57 -11.29 0.11
C MET A 152 -9.83 -12.71 -0.36
N VAL A 153 -10.27 -13.55 0.57
CA VAL A 153 -10.70 -14.91 0.32
C VAL A 153 -12.15 -15.03 0.79
N GLN A 154 -13.03 -15.42 -0.11
CA GLN A 154 -14.43 -15.73 0.19
C GLN A 154 -14.79 -16.99 -0.58
N GLU A 155 -15.14 -18.06 0.14
CA GLU A 155 -15.31 -19.40 -0.42
C GLU A 155 -14.08 -19.83 -1.25
N ASN A 156 -14.27 -20.13 -2.54
CA ASN A 156 -13.22 -20.51 -3.49
C ASN A 156 -12.72 -19.33 -4.33
N ASN A 157 -13.18 -18.12 -4.02
CA ASN A 157 -12.76 -16.91 -4.73
C ASN A 157 -11.66 -16.21 -3.94
N ARG A 158 -10.53 -15.96 -4.61
CA ARG A 158 -9.39 -15.23 -4.06
C ARG A 158 -9.10 -14.03 -4.95
N ARG A 159 -9.09 -12.84 -4.36
CA ARG A 159 -8.91 -11.57 -5.07
C ARG A 159 -7.94 -10.68 -4.32
N VAL A 160 -7.02 -10.04 -5.05
CA VAL A 160 -6.15 -9.00 -4.46
C VAL A 160 -7.01 -7.77 -4.15
N ILE A 161 -6.82 -7.17 -2.98
CA ILE A 161 -7.47 -5.92 -2.60
C ILE A 161 -6.63 -4.76 -3.12
N GLY A 162 -7.22 -3.88 -3.92
CA GLY A 162 -6.49 -2.86 -4.66
C GLY A 162 -5.61 -3.47 -5.75
N SER A 163 -4.40 -2.93 -5.88
CA SER A 163 -3.42 -3.36 -6.89
C SER A 163 -1.99 -3.42 -6.34
N ALA A 164 -1.83 -3.19 -5.04
CA ALA A 164 -0.53 -3.02 -4.43
C ALA A 164 0.22 -4.35 -4.29
N ASN A 165 1.39 -4.44 -4.91
CA ASN A 165 2.44 -5.42 -4.57
C ASN A 165 3.60 -4.74 -3.81
N CYS A 166 3.29 -3.64 -3.13
CA CYS A 166 4.25 -2.84 -2.38
C CYS A 166 3.95 -2.75 -0.89
N ILE A 167 2.96 -3.48 -0.36
CA ILE A 167 2.57 -3.41 1.05
C ILE A 167 3.60 -4.15 1.89
N SER A 168 4.42 -3.42 2.63
CA SER A 168 5.46 -3.94 3.51
C SER A 168 4.96 -4.24 4.92
N ASN A 169 3.88 -3.59 5.33
CA ASN A 169 3.24 -3.85 6.61
C ASN A 169 1.76 -3.50 6.58
N VAL A 170 0.98 -4.19 7.42
CA VAL A 170 -0.43 -3.88 7.69
C VAL A 170 -0.69 -4.04 9.16
N GLU A 171 -1.59 -3.24 9.73
CA GLU A 171 -2.08 -3.48 11.08
C GLU A 171 -3.56 -3.14 11.18
N PHE A 172 -4.30 -4.07 11.77
CA PHE A 172 -5.72 -3.95 12.06
C PHE A 172 -5.96 -3.95 13.54
N GLN A 173 -6.82 -3.05 13.99
CA GLN A 173 -7.26 -3.02 15.38
C GLN A 173 -8.73 -2.64 15.46
N LEU A 174 -9.50 -3.42 16.21
CA LEU A 174 -10.85 -3.02 16.60
C LEU A 174 -10.76 -2.10 17.81
N LEU A 175 -11.37 -0.94 17.67
CA LEU A 175 -11.36 0.14 18.65
C LEU A 175 -12.79 0.42 19.11
N PRO A 176 -12.98 0.75 20.39
CA PRO A 176 -14.27 1.20 20.88
C PRO A 176 -14.63 2.59 20.31
N ASP A 177 -15.91 2.80 20.02
CA ASP A 177 -16.41 4.14 19.72
C ASP A 177 -16.63 4.91 21.03
N ARG A 178 -15.87 5.99 21.25
CA ARG A 178 -15.96 6.81 22.47
C ARG A 178 -17.32 7.50 22.64
N SER A 179 -18.12 7.57 21.58
CA SER A 179 -19.49 8.08 21.64
C SER A 179 -20.50 7.04 22.14
N ASP A 180 -20.11 5.76 22.17
CA ASP A 180 -20.89 4.68 22.74
C ASP A 180 -20.60 4.54 24.24
N LYS A 181 -21.66 4.46 25.05
CA LYS A 181 -21.56 4.30 26.51
C LYS A 181 -21.10 2.91 26.91
N GLU A 182 -21.32 1.92 26.05
CA GLU A 182 -20.94 0.54 26.31
C GLU A 182 -19.50 0.24 25.86
N ASN A 183 -18.81 1.22 25.26
CA ASN A 183 -17.43 1.10 24.79
C ASN A 183 -17.26 -0.09 23.84
N THR A 184 -18.28 -0.32 22.99
CA THR A 184 -18.33 -1.46 22.07
C THR A 184 -17.39 -1.23 20.88
N PRO A 185 -16.59 -2.22 20.46
CA PRO A 185 -15.71 -2.11 19.30
C PRO A 185 -16.50 -1.98 17.99
N THR A 186 -16.69 -0.74 17.54
CA THR A 186 -17.42 -0.40 16.30
C THR A 186 -16.58 0.41 15.32
N LEU A 187 -15.32 0.66 15.66
CA LEU A 187 -14.35 1.33 14.82
C LEU A 187 -13.24 0.33 14.43
N LEU A 188 -12.89 0.27 13.16
CA LEU A 188 -11.73 -0.47 12.68
C LEU A 188 -10.62 0.53 12.33
N TYR A 189 -9.51 0.47 13.06
CA TYR A 189 -8.27 1.11 12.66
C TYR A 189 -7.54 0.24 11.65
N ILE A 190 -7.11 0.88 10.57
CA ILE A 190 -6.33 0.27 9.50
C ILE A 190 -5.06 1.09 9.34
N TYR A 191 -3.91 0.44 9.41
CA TYR A 191 -2.60 0.96 9.05
C TYR A 191 -2.04 0.16 7.89
N LEU A 192 -1.49 0.85 6.89
CA LEU A 192 -0.78 0.27 5.76
C LEU A 192 0.56 0.99 5.61
N GLU A 193 1.64 0.22 5.52
CA GLU A 193 2.95 0.69 5.10
C GLU A 193 3.24 0.12 3.72
N GLY A 194 3.74 0.97 2.82
CA GLY A 194 4.22 0.55 1.52
C GLY A 194 5.69 0.90 1.34
N THR A 195 6.47 0.00 0.73
CA THR A 195 7.86 0.28 0.35
C THR A 195 8.17 -0.07 -1.09
N LYS A 196 9.01 0.75 -1.72
CA LYS A 196 9.48 0.52 -3.09
C LYS A 196 10.87 1.11 -3.29
N ARG A 197 11.67 0.52 -4.16
CA ARG A 197 12.98 1.07 -4.54
C ARG A 197 12.88 2.12 -5.64
N MET A 198 13.76 3.11 -5.57
CA MET A 198 13.98 4.07 -6.64
C MET A 198 14.87 3.49 -7.74
N GLY A 199 14.38 3.45 -8.98
CA GLY A 199 15.15 2.99 -10.12
C GLY A 199 15.42 1.47 -10.11
N PRO A 200 16.24 0.97 -11.03
CA PRO A 200 16.54 -0.46 -11.13
C PRO A 200 17.54 -0.92 -10.06
N GLY A 201 17.35 -2.14 -9.55
CA GLY A 201 18.29 -2.81 -8.62
C GLY A 201 18.21 -2.29 -7.18
N GLU A 202 19.36 -2.20 -6.50
CA GLU A 202 19.48 -1.84 -5.08
C GLU A 202 19.37 -0.33 -4.78
N GLY A 203 18.56 0.40 -5.54
CA GLY A 203 18.33 1.82 -5.31
C GLY A 203 17.72 2.13 -3.93
N PRO A 204 17.70 3.40 -3.49
CA PRO A 204 17.15 3.79 -2.20
C PRO A 204 15.73 3.24 -1.98
N LEU A 205 15.49 2.68 -0.80
CA LEU A 205 14.16 2.24 -0.38
C LEU A 205 13.35 3.45 0.07
N ILE A 206 12.20 3.65 -0.56
CA ILE A 206 11.21 4.63 -0.15
C ILE A 206 10.15 3.91 0.66
N ARG A 207 9.61 4.64 1.64
CA ARG A 207 8.46 4.26 2.44
C ARG A 207 7.36 5.31 2.33
N ALA A 208 6.12 4.86 2.28
CA ALA A 208 4.95 5.68 2.57
C ALA A 208 4.02 4.92 3.52
N GLU A 209 3.22 5.67 4.25
CA GLU A 209 2.33 5.15 5.29
C GLU A 209 0.96 5.79 5.12
N LEU A 210 -0.08 4.97 5.29
CA LEU A 210 -1.46 5.42 5.28
C LEU A 210 -2.19 4.75 6.43
N SER A 211 -2.85 5.55 7.26
CA SER A 211 -3.71 5.03 8.32
C SER A 211 -5.03 5.75 8.37
N GLY A 212 -6.07 5.06 8.82
CA GLY A 212 -7.38 5.63 9.00
C GLY A 212 -8.27 4.76 9.87
N ILE A 213 -9.43 5.31 10.21
CA ILE A 213 -10.45 4.64 11.01
C ILE A 213 -11.72 4.54 10.18
N VAL A 214 -12.29 3.34 10.13
CA VAL A 214 -13.56 3.05 9.47
C VAL A 214 -14.59 2.75 10.55
N LYS A 215 -15.73 3.45 10.52
CA LYS A 215 -16.87 3.11 11.37
C LYS A 215 -17.66 1.99 10.72
N LEU A 216 -17.90 0.91 11.47
CA LEU A 216 -18.72 -0.21 11.05
C LEU A 216 -20.19 0.20 11.07
N GLU A 217 -20.93 -0.10 10.02
CA GLU A 217 -22.32 0.37 9.87
C GLU A 217 -23.36 -0.67 10.26
N ASN A 218 -22.97 -1.94 10.34
CA ASN A 218 -23.88 -3.04 10.66
C ASN A 218 -23.61 -3.57 12.05
#